data_AF-A0A2V7TXM0-F1
#
_entry.id   AF-A0A2V7TXM0-F1
#
_cell.length_a   1.000
_cell.length_b   1.000
_cell.length_c   1.000
_cell.angle_alpha   90.00
_cell.angle_beta   90.00
_cell.angle_gamma   90.00
#
_symmetry.space_group_name_H-M   'P 1'
#
loop_
_entity.id
_entity.type
_entity.pdbx_description
1 polymer ?
#
loop_
_entity_poly.entity_id
_entity_poly.type
_entity_poly.pdbx_seq_one_letter_code
_entity_poly.pdbx_strand_id
1 'polypeptide(L)'
;MYAKNARERSTLHLPWNPRAEDNPPRRVFTLLERYLRRAAKAGTLRVRDPQAAAMAFIGNLNAYVFFHRVVPLVDPPLPLDRYIDTLLDIWSRGALAAPRKRAS
;
A
#
# COMPACT_ATOMS: atom_id res chain seq x y z
N MET A 1 32.66 -24.77 0.94
CA MET A 1 33.25 -23.48 1.33
C MET A 1 32.14 -22.41 1.32
N TYR A 2 31.20 -22.48 2.26
CA TYR A 2 30.06 -21.56 2.36
C TYR A 2 30.30 -20.58 3.52
N ALA A 3 30.95 -19.47 3.23
CA ALA A 3 31.05 -18.34 4.14
C ALA A 3 31.28 -17.04 3.35
N LYS A 4 30.45 -16.78 2.34
CA LYS A 4 30.38 -15.46 1.71
C LYS A 4 29.27 -14.66 2.39
N ASN A 5 29.71 -13.91 3.40
CA ASN A 5 29.20 -12.59 3.75
C ASN A 5 27.72 -12.46 4.15
N ALA A 6 27.36 -13.04 5.30
CA ALA A 6 26.25 -12.51 6.13
C ALA A 6 26.51 -11.07 6.66
N ARG A 7 27.68 -10.48 6.33
CA ARG A 7 28.13 -9.14 6.74
C ARG A 7 27.91 -8.03 5.72
N GLU A 8 27.50 -8.34 4.49
CA GLU A 8 26.92 -7.34 3.59
C GLU A 8 25.44 -7.16 3.93
N ARG A 9 25.14 -6.85 5.20
CA ARG A 9 23.88 -6.21 5.54
C ARG A 9 23.95 -4.83 4.94
N SER A 10 23.47 -4.68 3.70
CA SER A 10 23.15 -3.39 3.11
C SER A 10 22.25 -2.67 4.11
N THR A 11 22.86 -1.81 4.91
CA THR A 11 22.12 -0.90 5.76
C THR A 11 21.51 0.09 4.79
N LEU A 12 20.27 -0.16 4.40
CA LEU A 12 19.45 0.79 3.66
C LEU A 12 19.54 2.10 4.44
N HIS A 13 20.33 3.04 3.92
CA HIS A 13 20.47 4.36 4.50
C HIS A 13 19.19 5.12 4.18
N LEU A 14 18.28 5.12 5.15
CA LEU A 14 17.02 5.82 5.03
C LEU A 14 17.29 7.32 5.21
N PRO A 15 16.63 8.20 4.45
CA PRO A 15 16.79 9.66 4.58
C PRO A 15 16.13 10.21 5.87
N TRP A 16 15.68 9.34 6.76
CA TRP A 16 15.04 9.64 8.03
C TRP A 16 15.42 8.59 9.08
N ASN A 17 15.34 8.95 10.36
CA ASN A 17 15.60 8.04 11.46
C ASN A 17 14.40 7.08 11.66
N PRO A 18 14.57 5.75 11.47
CA PRO A 18 13.47 4.80 11.58
C PRO A 18 12.98 4.55 13.01
N ARG A 19 13.79 4.91 14.00
CA ARG A 19 13.44 4.78 15.42
C ARG A 19 12.79 6.04 15.98
N ALA A 20 12.81 7.15 15.25
CA ALA A 20 12.12 8.36 15.67
C ALA A 20 10.61 8.11 15.70
N GLU A 21 9.95 8.59 16.76
CA GLU A 21 8.50 8.46 16.90
C GLU A 21 7.77 9.20 15.76
N ASP A 22 8.25 10.38 15.38
CA ASP A 22 7.68 11.22 14.32
C ASP A 22 8.37 11.03 12.96
N ASN A 23 8.62 9.79 12.54
CA ASN A 23 9.19 9.55 11.20
C ASN A 23 8.13 9.70 10.08
N PRO A 24 8.53 10.08 8.85
CA PRO A 24 7.58 10.35 7.77
C PRO A 24 6.63 9.17 7.46
N PRO A 25 7.08 7.91 7.36
CA PRO A 25 6.16 6.78 7.18
C PRO A 25 5.11 6.64 8.29
N ARG A 26 5.51 6.80 9.56
CA ARG A 26 4.57 6.75 10.70
C ARG A 26 3.55 7.87 10.62
N ARG A 27 3.96 9.09 10.27
CA ARG A 27 3.05 10.23 10.09
C ARG A 27 1.99 9.96 9.03
N VAL A 28 2.41 9.46 7.86
CA VAL A 28 1.49 9.11 6.77
C VAL A 28 0.54 8.00 7.20
N PHE A 29 1.05 6.97 7.88
CA PHE A 29 0.22 5.89 8.42
C PHE A 29 -0.84 6.42 9.39
N THR A 30 -0.44 7.22 10.39
CA THR A 30 -1.36 7.79 11.37
C THR A 30 -2.38 8.72 10.72
N LEU A 31 -2.00 9.52 9.72
CA LEU A 31 -2.91 10.36 8.96
C LEU A 31 -4.00 9.53 8.28
N LEU A 32 -3.59 8.47 7.57
CA LEU A 32 -4.50 7.60 6.82
C LEU A 32 -5.42 6.82 7.76
N GLU A 33 -4.88 6.23 8.83
CA GLU A 33 -5.67 5.53 9.85
C GLU A 33 -6.75 6.46 10.44
N ARG A 34 -6.37 7.69 10.81
CA ARG A 34 -7.31 8.69 11.34
C ARG A 34 -8.39 9.04 10.32
N TYR A 35 -8.03 9.18 9.05
CA TYR A 35 -8.99 9.42 7.98
C TYR A 35 -9.99 8.27 7.87
N LEU A 36 -9.52 7.02 7.76
CA LEU A 36 -10.38 5.85 7.62
C LEU A 36 -11.29 5.66 8.83
N ARG A 37 -10.77 5.91 10.04
CA ARG A 37 -11.55 5.88 11.29
C ARG A 37 -12.67 6.92 11.28
N ARG A 38 -12.40 8.16 10.85
CA ARG A 38 -13.42 9.21 10.73
C ARG A 38 -14.46 8.86 9.67
N ALA A 39 -14.04 8.39 8.51
CA ALA A 39 -14.93 7.99 7.42
C ALA A 39 -15.86 6.83 7.85
N ALA A 40 -15.31 5.83 8.55
CA ALA A 40 -16.10 4.73 9.10
C ALA A 40 -17.11 5.20 10.14
N LYS A 41 -16.71 6.09 11.05
CA LYS A 41 -17.63 6.68 12.05
C LYS A 41 -18.76 7.49 11.40
N ALA A 42 -18.48 8.14 10.28
CA ALA A 42 -19.47 8.90 9.50
C ALA A 42 -20.37 8.02 8.60
N GLY A 43 -20.12 6.70 8.56
CA GLY A 43 -20.87 5.78 7.69
C GLY A 43 -20.55 5.91 6.20
N THR A 44 -19.55 6.73 5.82
CA THR A 44 -19.15 6.94 4.42
C THR A 44 -18.19 5.87 3.92
N LEU A 45 -17.70 5.01 4.81
CA LEU A 45 -16.80 3.91 4.49
C LEU A 45 -17.10 2.68 5.34
N ARG A 46 -17.19 1.52 4.71
CA ARG A 46 -17.37 0.24 5.42
C ARG A 46 -16.02 -0.45 5.61
N VAL A 47 -15.34 -0.13 6.71
CA VAL A 47 -14.08 -0.77 7.11
C VAL A 47 -14.19 -1.28 8.55
N ARG A 48 -13.90 -2.56 8.76
CA ARG A 48 -13.95 -3.20 10.09
C ARG A 48 -12.78 -2.77 10.98
N ASP A 49 -11.59 -2.68 10.39
CA ASP A 49 -10.36 -2.31 11.08
C ASP A 49 -9.65 -1.19 10.29
N PRO A 50 -9.77 0.07 10.72
CA PRO A 50 -9.12 1.21 10.07
C PRO A 50 -7.59 1.11 10.02
N GLN A 51 -6.98 0.47 11.01
CA GLN A 51 -5.53 0.32 11.10
C GLN A 51 -5.03 -0.71 10.10
N ALA A 52 -5.68 -1.87 10.03
CA ALA A 52 -5.38 -2.88 9.01
C ALA A 52 -5.61 -2.34 7.60
N ALA A 53 -6.69 -1.58 7.39
CA ALA A 53 -6.98 -0.95 6.10
C ALA A 53 -5.90 0.08 5.70
N ALA A 54 -5.43 0.92 6.63
CA ALA A 54 -4.33 1.85 6.38
C ALA A 54 -3.05 1.12 5.96
N MET A 55 -2.71 0.03 6.67
CA MET A 55 -1.54 -0.80 6.34
C MET A 55 -1.66 -1.41 4.94
N ALA A 56 -2.83 -1.97 4.60
CA ALA A 56 -3.06 -2.56 3.28
C ALA A 56 -2.97 -1.52 2.15
N PHE A 57 -3.51 -0.31 2.35
CA PHE A 57 -3.41 0.76 1.36
C PHE A 57 -1.96 1.18 1.11
N ILE A 58 -1.19 1.44 2.18
CA ILE A 58 0.23 1.78 2.08
C ILE A 58 1.05 0.63 1.49
N GLY A 59 0.71 -0.61 1.82
CA GLY A 59 1.32 -1.81 1.28
C GLY A 59 1.22 -1.87 -0.25
N ASN A 60 0.07 -1.51 -0.83
CA ASN A 60 -0.11 -1.45 -2.28
C ASN A 60 0.84 -0.41 -2.92
N LEU A 61 0.92 0.81 -2.37
CA LEU A 61 1.83 1.85 -2.86
C LEU A 61 3.30 1.40 -2.84
N ASN A 62 3.72 0.75 -1.74
CA ASN A 62 5.08 0.21 -1.63
C ASN A 62 5.32 -0.95 -2.61
N ALA A 63 4.33 -1.81 -2.84
CA ALA A 63 4.42 -2.92 -3.79
C ALA A 63 4.64 -2.41 -5.22
N TYR A 64 3.98 -1.32 -5.63
CA TYR A 64 4.22 -0.69 -6.93
C TYR A 64 5.69 -0.28 -7.08
N VAL A 65 6.24 0.43 -6.11
CA VAL A 65 7.66 0.86 -6.13
C VAL A 65 8.58 -0.36 -6.18
N PHE A 66 8.31 -1.38 -5.37
CA PHE A 66 9.11 -2.60 -5.34
C PHE A 66 9.11 -3.34 -6.69
N PHE A 67 7.93 -3.59 -7.27
CA PHE A 67 7.83 -4.29 -8.54
C PHE A 67 8.35 -3.48 -9.73
N HIS A 68 8.35 -2.15 -9.64
CA HIS A 68 8.86 -1.29 -10.69
C HIS A 68 10.37 -1.06 -10.59
N ARG A 69 10.93 -0.91 -9.38
CA ARG A 69 12.33 -0.49 -9.17
C ARG A 69 13.27 -1.61 -8.76
N VAL A 70 12.76 -2.72 -8.22
CA VAL A 70 13.59 -3.79 -7.65
C VAL A 70 13.48 -5.09 -8.45
N VAL A 71 12.27 -5.54 -8.77
CA VAL A 71 12.02 -6.88 -9.39
C VAL A 71 11.64 -6.82 -10.88
N PRO A 72 11.73 -5.65 -11.53
CA PRO A 72 10.97 -5.26 -12.74
C PRO A 72 9.95 -6.30 -13.24
N LEU A 73 8.81 -6.44 -12.55
CA LEU A 73 7.88 -7.55 -12.78
C LEU A 73 7.13 -7.45 -14.12
N VAL A 74 6.90 -6.24 -14.64
CA VAL A 74 6.10 -5.98 -15.84
C VAL A 74 6.92 -5.10 -16.80
N ASP A 75 6.92 -5.46 -18.09
CA ASP A 75 7.59 -4.75 -19.17
C ASP A 75 6.64 -4.55 -20.38
N PRO A 76 6.35 -3.30 -20.81
CA PRO A 76 6.80 -2.04 -20.22
C PRO A 76 6.21 -1.81 -18.82
N PRO A 77 6.89 -1.06 -17.95
CA PRO A 77 6.36 -0.79 -16.62
C PRO A 77 5.00 -0.11 -16.62
N LEU A 78 4.13 -0.51 -15.69
CA LEU A 78 2.81 0.10 -15.55
C LEU A 78 2.96 1.59 -15.16
N PRO A 79 2.34 2.52 -15.91
CA PRO A 79 2.36 3.94 -15.55
C PRO A 79 1.79 4.21 -14.15
N LEU A 80 2.41 5.15 -13.42
CA LEU A 80 2.08 5.44 -12.03
C LEU A 80 0.65 5.98 -11.89
N ASP A 81 0.26 6.92 -12.75
CA ASP A 81 -1.07 7.49 -12.85
C ASP A 81 -2.13 6.38 -13.00
N ARG A 82 -1.90 5.46 -13.95
CA ARG A 82 -2.80 4.32 -14.15
C ARG A 82 -2.90 3.41 -12.94
N TYR A 83 -1.77 3.17 -12.25
CA TYR A 83 -1.76 2.36 -11.03
C TYR A 83 -2.56 3.02 -9.90
N ILE A 84 -2.36 4.32 -9.68
CA ILE A 84 -3.05 5.08 -8.63
C ILE A 84 -4.55 5.15 -8.91
N ASP A 85 -4.96 5.44 -10.15
CA ASP A 85 -6.38 5.47 -10.51
C ASP A 85 -7.05 4.12 -10.27
N THR A 86 -6.37 3.03 -10.66
CA THR A 86 -6.88 1.66 -10.43
C THR A 86 -6.95 1.33 -8.94
N LEU A 87 -5.93 1.71 -8.17
CA LEU A 87 -5.92 1.51 -6.72
C LEU A 87 -7.09 2.25 -6.05
N LEU A 88 -7.31 3.52 -6.42
CA LEU A 88 -8.42 4.31 -5.89
C LEU A 88 -9.78 3.74 -6.29
N ASP A 89 -9.93 3.26 -7.53
CA ASP A 89 -11.18 2.61 -7.98
C ASP A 89 -11.50 1.37 -7.12
N ILE A 90 -10.51 0.49 -6.90
CA ILE A 90 -10.66 -0.70 -6.04
C ILE A 90 -11.04 -0.31 -4.60
N TRP A 91 -10.38 0.68 -4.02
CA TRP A 91 -10.63 1.09 -2.64
C TRP A 91 -11.93 1.87 -2.45
N SER A 92 -12.39 2.60 -3.47
CA SER A 92 -13.60 3.42 -3.39
C SER A 92 -14.87 2.67 -3.81
N ARG A 93 -14.78 1.80 -4.82
CA ARG A 93 -15.93 1.09 -5.38
C ARG A 93 -15.96 -0.40 -5.04
N GLY A 94 -14.85 -0.92 -4.53
CA GLY A 94 -14.63 -2.36 -4.38
C GLY A 94 -14.20 -3.00 -5.70
N ALA A 95 -13.51 -4.14 -5.62
CA ALA A 95 -13.03 -4.88 -6.80
C ALA A 95 -14.03 -5.91 -7.34
N LEU A 96 -15.11 -6.20 -6.61
CA LEU A 96 -16.05 -7.27 -6.95
C LEU A 96 -17.34 -6.68 -7.53
N ALA A 97 -17.64 -7.04 -8.78
CA ALA A 97 -18.95 -6.83 -9.36
C ALA A 97 -19.91 -7.97 -8.97
N ALA A 98 -21.19 -7.65 -8.76
CA ALA A 98 -22.21 -8.68 -8.57
C ALA A 98 -22.34 -9.53 -9.86
N PRO A 99 -22.45 -10.87 -9.77
CA PRO A 99 -22.67 -11.70 -10.95
C PRO A 99 -23.94 -11.25 -11.68
N ARG A 100 -23.82 -10.89 -12.96
CA ARG A 100 -24.99 -10.59 -13.78
C ARG A 100 -25.79 -11.89 -13.92
N LYS A 101 -26.94 -11.98 -13.25
CA LYS A 101 -27.89 -13.09 -13.46
C LYS A 101 -28.12 -13.19 -14.97
N ARG A 102 -27.72 -14.30 -15.58
CA ARG A 102 -28.09 -14.59 -16.98
C ARG A 102 -29.61 -14.62 -17.00
N ALA A 103 -30.22 -13.72 -17.77
CA ALA A 103 -31.63 -13.84 -18.10
C ALA A 103 -31.79 -15.18 -18.82
N SER A 104 -32.66 -16.04 -18.28
CA SER A 104 -33.05 -17.32 -18.90
C SER A 104 -33.83 -17.07 -20.17
#